data_AF-A0A0F2T5G6-F1
#
_entry.id   AF-A0A0F2T5G6-F1
#
_cell.length_a   1.000
_cell.length_b   1.000
_cell.length_c   1.000
_cell.angle_alpha   90.00
_cell.angle_beta   90.00
_cell.angle_gamma   90.00
#
_symmetry.space_group_name_H-M   'P 1'
#
loop_
_entity.id
_entity.type
_entity.pdbx_description
1 polymer ?
#
loop_
_entity_poly.entity_id
_entity_poly.type
_entity_poly.pdbx_seq_one_letter_code
_entity_poly.pdbx_strand_id
1 'polypeptide(L)'
;VVQPALFAVMVSLAALWRSYGVEPAAVVGHSQGEIAAAYVAGGLSLRDAARIVAVRSQLVREKLAGLGGMMSVALPVERVEELLAPYAGRLSVAAVNGPAAVVVAGEVAALDEVFEACERDGVRARKVKVDYASH
;
A
#
# COMPACT_ATOMS: atom_id res chain seq x y z
N VAL A 1 -7.32 1.80 -12.91
CA VAL A 1 -7.57 0.41 -13.41
C VAL A 1 -6.83 -0.67 -12.61
N VAL A 2 -5.62 -0.40 -12.10
CA VAL A 2 -4.80 -1.40 -11.40
C VAL A 2 -5.52 -2.03 -10.19
N GLN A 3 -6.12 -1.22 -9.32
CA GLN A 3 -6.76 -1.72 -8.09
C GLN A 3 -7.91 -2.71 -8.38
N PRO A 4 -8.94 -2.40 -9.20
CA PRO A 4 -9.97 -3.37 -9.54
C PRO A 4 -9.48 -4.63 -10.26
N ALA A 5 -8.51 -4.49 -11.18
CA ALA A 5 -7.95 -5.63 -11.89
C ALA A 5 -7.19 -6.56 -10.94
N LEU A 6 -6.39 -6.01 -10.03
CA LEU A 6 -5.65 -6.80 -9.05
C LEU A 6 -6.60 -7.45 -8.03
N PHE A 7 -7.68 -6.78 -7.63
CA PHE A 7 -8.75 -7.40 -6.85
C PHE A 7 -9.31 -8.64 -7.57
N ALA A 8 -9.69 -8.51 -8.84
CA ALA A 8 -10.22 -9.62 -9.62
C ALA A 8 -9.24 -10.80 -9.71
N VAL A 9 -7.95 -10.53 -9.92
CA VAL A 9 -6.89 -11.55 -9.92
C VAL A 9 -6.77 -12.23 -8.56
N MET A 10 -6.68 -11.47 -7.47
CA MET A 10 -6.54 -12.03 -6.11
C MET A 10 -7.72 -12.92 -5.73
N VAL A 11 -8.96 -12.47 -5.98
CA VAL A 11 -10.15 -13.26 -5.63
C VAL A 11 -10.29 -14.51 -6.51
N SER A 12 -9.85 -14.43 -7.76
CA SER A 12 -9.85 -15.57 -8.68
C SER A 12 -8.78 -16.60 -8.32
N LEU A 13 -7.60 -16.16 -7.89
CA LEU A 13 -6.55 -17.04 -7.37
C LEU A 13 -6.98 -17.72 -6.07
N ALA A 14 -7.70 -17.01 -5.18
CA ALA A 14 -8.28 -17.63 -3.99
C ALA A 14 -9.31 -18.72 -4.35
N ALA A 15 -10.17 -18.46 -5.34
CA ALA A 15 -11.10 -19.47 -5.86
C ALA A 15 -10.37 -20.68 -6.49
N LEU A 16 -9.26 -20.44 -7.20
CA LEU A 16 -8.41 -21.51 -7.73
C LEU A 16 -7.84 -22.38 -6.60
N TRP A 17 -7.30 -21.78 -5.53
CA TRP A 17 -6.81 -22.56 -4.38
C TRP A 17 -7.91 -23.44 -3.76
N ARG A 18 -9.11 -22.88 -3.60
CA ARG A 18 -10.29 -23.64 -3.12
C ARG A 18 -10.68 -24.77 -4.07
N SER A 19 -10.53 -24.61 -5.39
CA SER A 19 -10.83 -25.70 -6.33
C SER A 19 -9.88 -26.90 -6.19
N TYR A 20 -8.71 -26.71 -5.56
CA TYR A 20 -7.79 -27.78 -5.16
C TYR A 20 -7.97 -28.23 -3.69
N GLY A 21 -9.05 -27.83 -3.03
CA GLY A 21 -9.35 -28.20 -1.64
C GLY A 21 -8.56 -27.42 -0.58
N VAL A 22 -7.87 -26.33 -0.95
CA VAL A 22 -7.14 -25.49 0.00
C VAL A 22 -8.08 -24.41 0.52
N GLU A 23 -8.53 -24.59 1.77
CA GLU A 23 -9.40 -23.63 2.45
C GLU A 23 -8.62 -22.75 3.43
N PRO A 24 -8.75 -21.41 3.36
CA PRO A 24 -8.08 -20.52 4.30
C PRO A 24 -8.78 -20.55 5.67
N ALA A 25 -8.03 -20.90 6.71
CA ALA A 25 -8.50 -20.73 8.10
C ALA A 25 -8.47 -19.26 8.56
N ALA A 26 -7.65 -18.44 7.91
CA ALA A 26 -7.54 -17.01 8.14
C ALA A 26 -7.11 -16.30 6.85
N VAL A 27 -7.38 -14.99 6.77
CA VAL A 27 -6.96 -14.11 5.68
C VAL A 27 -6.37 -12.83 6.25
N VAL A 28 -5.40 -12.25 5.55
CA VAL A 28 -4.83 -10.93 5.86
C VAL A 28 -4.76 -10.14 4.56
N GLY A 29 -5.21 -8.89 4.60
CA GLY A 29 -5.09 -7.96 3.49
C GLY A 29 -4.06 -6.88 3.80
N HIS A 30 -3.50 -6.29 2.74
CA HIS A 30 -2.62 -5.13 2.85
C HIS A 30 -3.22 -3.97 2.07
N SER A 31 -3.58 -2.88 2.76
CA SER A 31 -4.24 -1.72 2.15
C SER A 31 -5.45 -2.15 1.30
N GLN A 32 -5.46 -1.88 -0.01
CA GLN A 32 -6.54 -2.35 -0.90
C GLN A 32 -6.77 -3.87 -0.90
N GLY A 33 -5.76 -4.67 -0.53
CA GLY A 33 -5.84 -6.12 -0.43
C GLY A 33 -6.85 -6.57 0.62
N GLU A 34 -7.18 -5.74 1.61
CA GLU A 34 -8.25 -6.03 2.58
C GLU A 34 -9.62 -6.18 1.92
N ILE A 35 -9.87 -5.53 0.78
CA ILE A 35 -11.12 -5.69 0.04
C ILE A 35 -11.24 -7.13 -0.49
N ALA A 36 -10.14 -7.68 -1.02
CA ALA A 36 -10.10 -9.07 -1.47
C ALA A 36 -10.16 -10.05 -0.30
N ALA A 37 -9.41 -9.79 0.79
CA ALA A 37 -9.44 -10.62 1.99
C ALA A 37 -10.86 -10.68 2.60
N ALA A 38 -11.52 -9.54 2.76
CA ALA A 38 -12.88 -9.46 3.29
C ALA A 38 -13.88 -10.22 2.40
N TYR A 39 -13.75 -10.15 1.07
CA TYR A 39 -14.55 -10.98 0.16
C TYR A 39 -14.27 -12.49 0.34
N VAL A 40 -13.00 -12.90 0.36
CA VAL A 40 -12.60 -14.31 0.47
C VAL A 40 -13.05 -14.93 1.80
N ALA A 41 -13.03 -14.16 2.89
CA ALA A 41 -13.55 -14.55 4.19
C ALA A 41 -15.08 -14.53 4.30
N GLY A 42 -15.80 -14.07 3.26
CA GLY A 42 -17.26 -13.98 3.27
C GLY A 42 -17.82 -12.75 4.01
N GLY A 43 -16.97 -11.80 4.42
CA GLY A 43 -17.40 -10.56 5.07
C GLY A 43 -17.98 -9.51 4.11
N LEU A 44 -17.74 -9.65 2.80
CA LEU A 44 -18.32 -8.83 1.75
C LEU A 44 -18.91 -9.69 0.63
N SER A 45 -20.02 -9.25 0.05
CA SER A 45 -20.49 -9.80 -1.23
C SER A 45 -19.53 -9.42 -2.37
N LEU A 46 -19.50 -10.20 -3.45
CA LEU A 46 -18.69 -9.85 -4.63
C LEU A 46 -19.07 -8.48 -5.19
N ARG A 47 -20.37 -8.15 -5.19
CA ARG A 47 -20.90 -6.88 -5.69
C ARG A 47 -20.39 -5.70 -4.85
N ASP A 48 -20.41 -5.83 -3.53
CA ASP A 48 -19.97 -4.77 -2.63
C ASP A 48 -18.45 -4.60 -2.68
N ALA A 49 -17.70 -5.70 -2.65
CA ALA A 49 -16.25 -5.67 -2.78
C ALA A 49 -15.81 -5.02 -4.11
N ALA A 50 -16.46 -5.39 -5.23
CA ALA A 50 -16.23 -4.77 -6.53
C ALA A 50 -16.58 -3.27 -6.55
N ARG A 51 -17.67 -2.87 -5.90
CA ARG A 51 -18.05 -1.45 -5.78
C ARG A 51 -17.01 -0.67 -4.97
N ILE A 52 -16.58 -1.20 -3.83
CA ILE A 52 -15.59 -0.55 -2.96
C ILE A 52 -14.28 -0.34 -3.72
N VAL A 53 -13.71 -1.37 -4.34
CA VAL A 53 -12.44 -1.24 -5.07
C VAL A 53 -12.56 -0.31 -6.27
N ALA A 54 -13.68 -0.33 -6.98
CA ALA A 54 -13.92 0.55 -8.12
C ALA A 54 -13.97 2.02 -7.68
N VAL A 55 -14.86 2.35 -6.74
CA VAL A 55 -15.05 3.72 -6.26
C VAL A 55 -13.79 4.26 -5.58
N ARG A 56 -13.13 3.46 -4.73
CA ARG A 56 -11.85 3.84 -4.10
C ARG A 56 -10.81 4.19 -5.17
N SER A 57 -10.66 3.37 -6.19
CA SER A 57 -9.67 3.61 -7.25
C SER A 57 -9.98 4.84 -8.11
N GLN A 58 -11.27 5.16 -8.30
CA GLN A 58 -11.71 6.36 -8.98
C GLN A 58 -11.38 7.61 -8.15
N LEU A 59 -11.69 7.59 -6.85
CA LEU A 59 -11.38 8.69 -5.94
C LEU A 59 -9.87 8.96 -5.85
N VAL A 60 -9.06 7.91 -5.74
CA VAL A 60 -7.59 8.04 -5.76
C VAL A 60 -7.13 8.74 -7.03
N ARG A 61 -7.61 8.29 -8.20
CA ARG A 61 -7.27 8.90 -9.49
C ARG A 61 -7.73 10.35 -9.58
N GLU A 62 -8.93 10.66 -9.13
CA GLU A 62 -9.56 11.98 -9.35
C GLU A 62 -9.12 13.03 -8.35
N LYS A 63 -8.71 12.62 -7.14
CA LYS A 63 -8.44 13.53 -6.03
C LYS A 63 -6.98 13.57 -5.61
N LEU A 64 -6.20 12.52 -5.87
CA LEU A 64 -4.86 12.36 -5.30
C LEU A 64 -3.75 12.17 -6.34
N ALA A 65 -4.08 11.74 -7.56
CA ALA A 65 -3.09 11.52 -8.60
C ALA A 65 -2.31 12.82 -8.93
N GLY A 66 -0.98 12.71 -8.97
CA GLY A 66 -0.05 13.80 -9.14
C GLY A 66 0.24 14.63 -7.88
N LEU A 67 -0.42 14.36 -6.74
CA LEU A 67 -0.30 15.17 -5.53
C LEU A 67 0.67 14.60 -4.49
N GLY A 68 1.26 13.42 -4.73
CA GLY A 68 2.17 12.80 -3.79
C GLY A 68 2.85 11.56 -4.34
N GLY A 69 3.58 10.87 -3.47
CA GLY A 69 4.23 9.61 -3.79
C GLY A 69 4.35 8.70 -2.59
N MET A 70 5.02 7.57 -2.81
CA MET A 70 5.36 6.63 -1.75
C MET A 70 6.76 6.05 -1.97
N MET A 71 7.43 5.65 -0.90
CA MET A 71 8.78 5.10 -0.91
C MET A 71 8.93 4.00 0.13
N SER A 72 9.54 2.88 -0.25
CA SER A 72 9.97 1.86 0.69
C SER A 72 11.37 2.20 1.23
N VAL A 73 11.56 2.07 2.53
CA VAL A 73 12.81 2.34 3.25
C VAL A 73 13.18 1.09 4.06
N ALA A 74 14.43 0.63 3.92
CA ALA A 74 14.93 -0.57 4.58
C ALA A 74 15.46 -0.29 6.00
N LEU A 75 14.59 0.25 6.87
CA LEU A 75 14.89 0.59 8.26
C LEU A 75 13.75 0.15 9.19
N PRO A 76 14.02 -0.04 10.50
CA PRO A 76 12.97 -0.16 11.52
C PRO A 76 12.11 1.10 11.60
N VAL A 77 10.85 0.96 12.04
CA VAL A 77 9.88 2.06 12.06
C VAL A 77 10.35 3.22 12.92
N GLU A 78 10.98 2.96 14.06
CA GLU A 78 11.48 3.97 14.98
C GLU A 78 12.54 4.86 14.31
N ARG A 79 13.42 4.23 13.50
CA ARG A 79 14.45 4.95 12.74
C ARG A 79 13.86 5.74 11.57
N VAL A 80 12.79 5.24 10.95
CA VAL A 80 12.07 5.98 9.93
C VAL A 80 11.35 7.17 10.55
N GLU A 81 10.71 7.03 11.70
CA GLU A 81 10.05 8.14 12.40
C GLU A 81 11.03 9.26 12.76
N GLU A 82 12.23 8.92 13.24
CA GLU A 82 13.31 9.90 13.45
C GLU A 82 13.71 10.62 12.15
N LEU A 83 13.86 9.85 11.05
CA LEU A 83 14.19 10.39 9.73
C LEU A 83 13.09 11.32 9.19
N LEU A 84 11.82 11.04 9.51
CA LEU A 84 10.67 11.84 9.08
C LEU A 84 10.33 13.01 10.00
N ALA A 85 10.91 13.10 11.20
CA ALA A 85 10.61 14.17 12.16
C ALA A 85 10.77 15.59 11.57
N PRO A 86 11.79 15.91 10.74
CA PRO A 86 11.90 17.22 10.08
C PRO A 86 10.79 17.50 9.05
N TYR A 87 10.04 16.48 8.63
CA TYR A 87 9.02 16.51 7.59
C TYR A 87 7.59 16.35 8.15
N ALA A 88 7.41 16.61 9.45
CA ALA A 88 6.12 16.49 10.12
C ALA A 88 5.00 17.22 9.35
N GLY A 89 3.91 16.51 9.06
CA GLY A 89 2.76 17.00 8.30
C GLY A 89 2.91 16.92 6.77
N ARG A 90 4.13 16.67 6.26
CA ARG A 90 4.42 16.51 4.82
C ARG A 90 4.63 15.05 4.43
N LEU A 91 5.20 14.26 5.34
CA LEU A 91 5.45 12.82 5.19
C LEU A 91 4.88 12.05 6.39
N SER A 92 4.44 10.82 6.13
CA SER A 92 3.92 9.89 7.13
C SER A 92 4.42 8.47 6.87
N VAL A 93 4.54 7.66 7.93
CA VAL A 93 4.66 6.21 7.79
C VAL A 93 3.33 5.65 7.30
N ALA A 94 3.32 5.07 6.10
CA ALA A 94 2.14 4.52 5.45
C ALA A 94 1.92 3.03 5.77
N ALA A 95 3.00 2.26 5.95
CA ALA A 95 2.92 0.86 6.32
C ALA A 95 4.23 0.36 6.96
N VAL A 96 4.10 -0.51 7.96
CA VAL A 96 5.22 -1.28 8.53
C VAL A 96 5.04 -2.74 8.09
N ASN A 97 5.80 -3.15 7.08
CA ASN A 97 5.68 -4.49 6.47
C ASN A 97 6.58 -5.53 7.14
N GLY A 98 7.51 -5.09 7.98
CA GLY A 98 8.42 -5.95 8.72
C GLY A 98 9.47 -5.15 9.51
N PRO A 99 10.37 -5.84 10.23
CA PRO A 99 11.32 -5.20 11.14
C PRO A 99 12.29 -4.19 10.50
N ALA A 100 12.50 -4.28 9.19
CA ALA A 100 13.33 -3.35 8.42
C ALA A 100 12.70 -3.07 7.05
N ALA A 101 11.37 -2.97 6.98
CA ALA A 101 10.63 -2.79 5.74
C ALA A 101 9.44 -1.86 5.97
N VAL A 102 9.68 -0.56 5.82
CA VAL A 102 8.68 0.49 6.05
C VAL A 102 8.36 1.20 4.74
N VAL A 103 7.12 1.64 4.58
CA VAL A 103 6.69 2.50 3.48
C VAL A 103 6.35 3.87 4.05
N VAL A 104 6.87 4.91 3.41
CA VAL A 104 6.58 6.33 3.68
C VAL A 104 5.73 6.87 2.54
N ALA A 105 4.80 7.76 2.83
CA ALA A 105 3.98 8.46 1.85
C ALA A 105 3.91 9.95 2.16
N GLY A 106 3.70 10.78 1.13
CA GLY A 106 3.47 12.20 1.28
C GLY A 106 3.91 13.02 0.07
N GLU A 107 4.35 14.24 0.32
CA GLU A 107 4.79 15.18 -0.72
C GLU A 107 6.00 14.64 -1.51
N VAL A 108 5.97 14.82 -2.84
CA VAL A 108 7.04 14.34 -3.74
C VAL A 108 8.40 14.98 -3.40
N ALA A 109 8.44 16.30 -3.21
CA ALA A 109 9.69 16.99 -2.90
C ALA A 109 10.32 16.53 -1.57
N ALA A 110 9.50 16.32 -0.53
CA ALA A 110 10.00 15.80 0.74
C ALA A 110 10.49 14.34 0.61
N LEU A 111 9.80 13.50 -0.18
CA LEU A 111 10.27 12.14 -0.48
C LEU A 111 11.61 12.14 -1.22
N ASP A 112 11.84 13.11 -2.10
CA ASP A 112 13.10 13.26 -2.84
C ASP A 112 14.26 13.58 -1.88
N GLU A 113 14.06 14.54 -0.97
CA GLU A 113 15.06 14.88 0.05
C GLU A 113 15.40 13.68 0.96
N VAL A 114 14.38 12.93 1.42
CA VAL A 114 14.58 11.73 2.24
C VAL A 114 15.27 10.62 1.45
N PHE A 115 14.94 10.47 0.16
CA PHE A 115 15.60 9.51 -0.72
C PHE A 115 17.10 9.82 -0.86
N GLU A 116 17.47 11.08 -1.09
CA GLU A 116 18.86 11.52 -1.17
C GLU A 116 19.60 11.35 0.17
N ALA A 117 18.94 11.60 1.30
CA ALA A 117 19.50 11.30 2.62
C ALA A 117 19.78 9.80 2.78
N CYS A 118 18.83 8.93 2.39
CA CYS A 118 19.01 7.49 2.43
C CYS A 118 20.19 7.04 1.56
N GLU A 119 20.32 7.57 0.34
CA GLU A 119 21.44 7.24 -0.56
C GLU A 119 22.79 7.65 0.03
N ARG A 120 22.88 8.85 0.62
CA ARG A 120 24.10 9.33 1.29
C ARG A 120 24.50 8.45 2.46
N ASP A 121 23.52 7.97 3.23
CA ASP A 121 23.76 7.17 4.44
C ASP A 121 23.87 5.65 4.15
N GLY A 122 23.83 5.26 2.86
CA GLY A 122 23.87 3.85 2.45
C GLY A 122 22.63 3.05 2.84
N VAL A 123 21.53 3.73 3.16
CA VAL A 123 20.23 3.12 3.46
C VAL A 123 19.50 2.81 2.17
N ARG A 124 19.10 1.55 1.99
CA ARG A 124 18.34 1.14 0.81
C ARG A 124 16.93 1.75 0.84
N ALA A 125 16.64 2.60 -0.13
CA ALA A 125 15.31 3.14 -0.37
C ALA A 125 14.86 2.88 -1.81
N ARG A 126 13.55 2.79 -2.04
CA ARG A 126 12.98 2.58 -3.38
C ARG A 126 11.64 3.30 -3.51
N LYS A 127 11.55 4.23 -4.46
CA LYS A 127 10.28 4.86 -4.83
C LYS A 127 9.31 3.82 -5.40
N VAL A 128 8.08 3.82 -4.88
CA VAL A 128 6.98 3.00 -5.38
C VAL A 128 6.45 3.67 -6.64
N LYS A 129 6.13 2.88 -7.67
CA LYS A 129 5.57 3.40 -8.93
C LYS A 129 4.07 3.75 -8.76
N VAL A 130 3.81 4.78 -7.97
CA VAL A 130 2.50 5.40 -7.74
C VAL A 130 2.69 6.92 -7.73
N ASP A 131 1.66 7.63 -8.15
CA ASP A 131 1.62 9.09 -8.28
C ASP A 131 0.71 9.73 -7.21
N TYR A 132 0.46 9.03 -6.11
CA TYR A 132 -0.34 9.52 -5.00
C TYR A 132 0.24 9.04 -3.68
N ALA A 133 0.01 9.82 -2.61
CA ALA A 133 0.27 9.42 -1.24
C ALA A 133 -1.01 8.79 -0.65
N SER A 134 -0.92 7.55 -0.16
CA SER A 134 -2.01 6.91 0.58
C SER A 134 -1.57 6.52 1.97
N HIS A 135 -2.55 6.36 2.86
CA HIS A 135 -2.39 6.29 4.32
C HIS A 135 -2.03 7.65 4.93
#